data_AF-A0A5C3END5-F1
#
_entry.id   AF-A0A5C3END5-F1
#
_cell.length_a   1.000
_cell.length_b   1.000
_cell.length_c   1.000
_cell.angle_alpha   90.00
_cell.angle_beta   90.00
_cell.angle_gamma   90.00
#
_symmetry.space_group_name_H-M   'P 1'
#
loop_
_entity.id
_entity.type
_entity.pdbx_description
1 polymer ?
#
loop_
_entity_poly.entity_id
_entity_poly.type
_entity_poly.pdbx_seq_one_letter_code
_entity_poly.pdbx_strand_id
1 'polypeptide(L)'
;MRYQTIPRKTRPSSQHFQSLLLLLYLSLVLVPIVLAGFADPPRDEPDALLTLEKELTAEHMRHQAQRLEWAMKVPKPVPWATHEHSLMGLFKNLRRARDTTEPEILAKINEFRRTGLMYGPKFDPGMYAPLGTRWNFQLLGPYPSSRLVRAGFQEDKGIVETELDNALDALKRQNWMETFSNKFELAYTDNIDLLRSAIEYHERRLANPLRLRTMQGRLKRIYTGPGIREIVRPA
;
A
#
# COMPACT_ATOMS: atom_id res chain seq x y z
N MET A 1 -19.57 -8.75 -95.76
CA MET A 1 -19.85 -8.82 -94.31
C MET A 1 -18.53 -8.92 -93.56
N ARG A 2 -18.18 -7.92 -92.73
CA ARG A 2 -17.00 -7.92 -91.85
C ARG A 2 -17.47 -7.59 -90.43
N TYR A 3 -17.23 -8.50 -89.49
CA TYR A 3 -17.53 -8.31 -88.08
C TYR A 3 -16.41 -7.50 -87.42
N GLN A 4 -16.77 -6.43 -86.71
CA GLN A 4 -15.88 -5.70 -85.80
C GLN A 4 -15.92 -6.35 -84.42
N THR A 5 -14.75 -6.64 -83.86
CA THR A 5 -14.57 -7.09 -82.47
C THR A 5 -14.09 -5.92 -81.60
N ILE A 6 -14.79 -5.66 -80.50
CA ILE A 6 -14.45 -4.66 -79.48
C ILE A 6 -13.43 -5.29 -78.50
N PRO A 7 -12.35 -4.60 -78.09
CA PRO A 7 -11.41 -5.14 -77.10
C PRO A 7 -11.98 -5.04 -75.67
N ARG A 8 -11.93 -6.16 -74.94
CA ARG A 8 -12.28 -6.23 -73.51
C ARG A 8 -11.24 -5.50 -72.66
N LYS A 9 -11.70 -4.52 -71.88
CA LYS A 9 -10.99 -3.94 -70.72
C LYS A 9 -10.72 -5.05 -69.68
N THR A 10 -9.45 -5.28 -69.36
CA THR A 10 -9.01 -6.18 -68.28
C THR A 10 -9.30 -5.55 -66.92
N ARG A 11 -10.18 -6.17 -66.13
CA ARG A 11 -10.33 -5.88 -64.69
C ARG A 11 -9.16 -6.56 -63.96
N PRO A 12 -8.44 -5.88 -63.06
CA PRO A 12 -7.46 -6.55 -62.22
C PRO A 12 -8.17 -7.55 -61.29
N SER A 13 -7.58 -8.74 -61.14
CA SER A 13 -8.13 -9.83 -60.34
C SER A 13 -8.23 -9.43 -58.87
N SER A 14 -9.38 -9.73 -58.26
CA SER A 14 -9.67 -9.44 -56.84
C SER A 14 -8.64 -10.04 -55.87
N GLN A 15 -7.93 -11.09 -56.30
CA GLN A 15 -6.89 -11.76 -55.52
C GLN A 15 -5.66 -10.87 -55.26
N HIS A 16 -5.24 -10.04 -56.23
CA HIS A 16 -4.11 -9.12 -56.01
C HIS A 16 -4.47 -7.98 -55.05
N PHE A 17 -5.73 -7.55 -55.06
CA PHE A 17 -6.21 -6.53 -54.14
C PHE A 17 -6.34 -7.05 -52.71
N GLN A 18 -6.82 -8.28 -52.54
CA GLN A 18 -6.92 -8.94 -51.24
C GLN A 18 -5.56 -9.27 -50.62
N SER A 19 -4.58 -9.67 -51.43
CA SER A 19 -3.22 -9.95 -50.94
C SER A 19 -2.49 -8.67 -50.51
N LEU A 20 -2.67 -7.56 -51.23
CA LEU A 20 -2.14 -6.25 -50.81
C LEU A 20 -2.77 -5.75 -49.51
N LEU A 21 -4.10 -5.91 -49.34
CA LEU A 21 -4.79 -5.57 -48.10
C LEU A 21 -4.31 -6.41 -46.91
N LEU A 22 -4.05 -7.70 -47.12
CA LEU A 22 -3.56 -8.59 -46.07
C LEU A 22 -2.13 -8.23 -45.64
N LEU A 23 -1.27 -7.85 -46.60
CA LEU A 23 0.09 -7.36 -46.32
C LEU A 23 0.07 -6.02 -45.58
N LEU A 24 -0.85 -5.11 -45.94
CA LEU A 24 -1.03 -3.84 -45.24
C LEU A 24 -1.51 -4.07 -43.81
N TYR A 25 -2.46 -4.99 -43.60
CA TYR A 25 -2.94 -5.35 -42.27
C TYR A 25 -1.85 -6.01 -41.42
N LEU A 26 -1.08 -6.95 -42.00
CA LEU A 26 0.08 -7.54 -41.34
C LEU A 26 1.10 -6.48 -40.96
N SER A 27 1.39 -5.50 -41.82
CA SER A 27 2.30 -4.40 -41.49
C SER A 27 1.76 -3.51 -40.37
N LEU A 28 0.47 -3.16 -40.38
CA LEU A 28 -0.16 -2.34 -39.35
C LEU A 28 -0.24 -3.01 -37.98
N VAL A 29 -0.30 -4.35 -37.94
CA VAL A 29 -0.35 -5.13 -36.68
C VAL A 29 1.05 -5.50 -36.21
N LEU A 30 1.99 -5.84 -37.10
CA LEU A 30 3.34 -6.26 -36.72
C LEU A 30 4.26 -5.08 -36.39
N VAL A 31 4.10 -3.92 -37.06
CA VAL A 31 4.90 -2.72 -36.76
C VAL A 31 4.77 -2.26 -35.31
N PRO A 32 3.57 -2.14 -34.68
CA PRO A 32 3.47 -1.79 -33.27
C PRO A 32 3.98 -2.89 -32.32
N ILE A 33 3.92 -4.18 -32.70
CA ILE A 33 4.48 -5.28 -31.90
C ILE A 33 6.01 -5.24 -31.92
N VAL A 34 6.59 -4.95 -33.08
CA VAL A 34 8.04 -4.78 -33.23
C VAL A 34 8.50 -3.50 -32.54
N LEU A 35 7.77 -2.38 -32.65
CA LEU A 35 8.04 -1.15 -31.90
C LEU A 35 7.85 -1.31 -30.39
N ALA A 36 6.91 -2.14 -29.92
CA ALA A 36 6.77 -2.49 -28.51
C ALA A 36 7.89 -3.44 -28.03
N GLY A 37 8.47 -4.24 -28.92
CA GLY A 37 9.65 -5.07 -28.66
C GLY A 37 10.99 -4.34 -28.75
N PHE A 38 11.04 -3.18 -29.43
CA PHE A 38 12.20 -2.28 -29.54
C PHE A 38 12.12 -1.03 -28.65
N ALA A 39 10.98 -0.78 -28.02
CA ALA A 39 10.96 0.07 -26.84
C ALA A 39 11.81 -0.66 -25.80
N ASP A 40 12.99 -0.11 -25.49
CA ASP A 40 13.77 -0.56 -24.36
C ASP A 40 12.80 -0.79 -23.19
N PRO A 41 12.81 -1.96 -22.53
CA PRO A 41 12.06 -2.12 -21.29
C PRO A 41 12.41 -0.90 -20.42
N PRO A 42 11.43 -0.25 -19.76
CA PRO A 42 11.69 0.96 -18.99
C PRO A 42 12.92 0.67 -18.14
N ARG A 43 14.01 1.43 -18.37
CA ARG A 43 15.32 1.14 -17.77
C ARG A 43 15.09 0.86 -16.30
N ASP A 44 15.19 -0.41 -16.00
CA ASP A 44 14.98 -0.98 -14.71
C ASP A 44 15.97 -0.25 -13.79
N GLU A 45 15.55 0.75 -13.01
CA GLU A 45 16.44 1.40 -12.05
C GLU A 45 16.60 0.41 -10.88
N PRO A 46 17.68 -0.40 -10.78
CA PRO A 46 17.88 -1.29 -9.64
C PRO A 46 17.85 -0.51 -8.31
N ASP A 47 18.15 0.79 -8.38
CA ASP A 47 18.20 1.71 -7.24
C ASP A 47 16.84 2.24 -6.81
N ALA A 48 15.80 2.27 -7.66
CA ALA A 48 14.51 2.87 -7.30
C ALA A 48 13.82 2.14 -6.13
N LEU A 49 13.79 0.81 -6.16
CA LEU A 49 13.22 0.02 -5.06
C LEU A 49 14.06 0.12 -3.78
N LEU A 50 15.39 0.19 -3.91
CA LEU A 50 16.28 0.37 -2.76
C LEU A 50 16.08 1.75 -2.12
N THR A 51 15.85 2.77 -2.94
CA THR A 51 15.57 4.14 -2.49
C THR A 51 14.23 4.20 -1.77
N LEU A 52 13.16 3.62 -2.33
CA LEU A 52 11.86 3.55 -1.67
C LEU A 52 11.90 2.79 -0.34
N GLU A 53 12.66 1.68 -0.27
CA GLU A 53 12.83 0.95 0.98
C GLU A 53 13.51 1.81 2.06
N LYS A 54 14.54 2.58 1.69
CA LYS A 54 15.21 3.51 2.60
C LYS A 54 14.27 4.62 3.06
N GLU A 55 13.49 5.19 2.16
CA GLU A 55 12.50 6.22 2.46
C GLU A 55 11.42 5.69 3.41
N LEU A 56 10.85 4.52 3.11
CA LEU A 56 9.87 3.86 3.96
C LEU A 56 10.44 3.57 5.36
N THR A 57 11.68 3.09 5.43
CA THR A 57 12.34 2.81 6.72
C THR A 57 12.55 4.11 7.50
N ALA A 58 12.99 5.18 6.85
CA ALA A 58 13.15 6.49 7.49
C ALA A 58 11.81 7.04 8.00
N GLU A 59 10.73 6.92 7.22
CA GLU A 59 9.39 7.31 7.63
C GLU A 59 8.91 6.50 8.84
N HIS A 60 9.15 5.18 8.82
CA HIS A 60 8.78 4.31 9.93
C HIS A 60 9.51 4.69 11.22
N MET A 61 10.80 5.00 11.14
CA MET A 61 11.58 5.46 12.30
C MET A 61 11.07 6.81 12.82
N ARG A 62 10.69 7.74 11.94
CA ARG A 62 10.06 9.01 12.33
C ARG A 62 8.75 8.79 13.08
N HIS A 63 7.88 7.91 12.58
CA HIS A 63 6.63 7.57 13.27
C HIS A 63 6.87 6.96 14.65
N GLN A 64 7.84 6.05 14.78
CA GLN A 64 8.19 5.48 16.08
C GLN A 64 8.71 6.53 17.07
N ALA A 65 9.59 7.44 16.60
CA ALA A 65 10.11 8.52 17.42
C ALA A 65 9.00 9.47 17.91
N GLN A 66 8.07 9.85 17.03
CA GLN A 66 6.92 10.69 17.39
C GLN A 66 6.03 10.03 18.46
N ARG A 67 5.76 8.72 18.34
CA ARG A 67 4.99 7.98 19.35
C ARG A 67 5.66 7.97 20.71
N LEU A 68 6.98 7.81 20.75
CA LEU A 68 7.76 7.87 21.98
C LEU A 68 7.73 9.28 22.60
N GLU A 69 7.92 10.30 21.78
CA GLU A 69 7.87 11.70 22.21
C GLU A 69 6.51 12.04 22.82
N TRP A 70 5.41 11.62 22.20
CA TRP A 70 4.07 11.83 22.75
C TRP A 70 3.85 11.08 24.07
N ALA A 71 4.39 9.86 24.21
CA ALA A 71 4.35 9.11 25.46
C ALA A 71 5.02 9.85 26.62
N MET A 72 6.13 10.54 26.33
CA MET A 72 6.86 11.33 27.33
C MET A 72 6.15 12.64 27.70
N LYS A 73 5.30 13.17 26.82
CA LYS A 73 4.59 14.45 27.02
C LYS A 73 3.33 14.35 27.88
N VAL A 74 2.88 13.15 28.28
CA VAL A 74 1.64 12.95 29.05
C VAL A 74 1.78 13.59 30.45
N PRO A 75 1.11 14.73 30.74
CA PRO A 75 1.20 15.38 32.05
C PRO A 75 0.10 14.87 32.97
N LYS A 76 0.50 14.46 34.17
CA LYS A 76 -0.31 13.86 35.26
C LYS A 76 -1.01 12.54 34.88
N PRO A 77 -0.86 11.48 35.68
CA PRO A 77 -1.54 10.21 35.42
C PRO A 77 -3.04 10.42 35.61
N VAL A 78 -3.79 10.51 34.51
CA VAL A 78 -5.19 10.07 34.53
C VAL A 78 -5.16 8.58 34.82
N PRO A 79 -5.97 8.05 35.75
CA PRO A 79 -5.94 6.63 36.06
C PRO A 79 -6.12 5.80 34.79
N TRP A 80 -5.22 4.83 34.58
CA TRP A 80 -5.24 3.94 33.43
C TRP A 80 -6.62 3.31 33.19
N ALA A 81 -7.32 2.95 34.28
CA ALA A 81 -8.68 2.42 34.26
C ALA A 81 -9.72 3.39 33.65
N THR A 82 -9.53 4.70 33.81
CA THR A 82 -10.39 5.73 33.21
C THR A 82 -10.21 5.75 31.69
N HIS A 83 -8.97 5.65 31.20
CA HIS A 83 -8.70 5.58 29.76
C HIS A 83 -9.28 4.29 29.14
N GLU A 84 -9.10 3.14 29.78
CA GLU A 84 -9.69 1.89 29.33
C GLU A 84 -11.22 1.96 29.26
N HIS A 85 -11.87 2.57 30.27
CA HIS A 85 -13.31 2.78 30.26
C HIS A 85 -13.76 3.71 29.13
N SER A 86 -13.06 4.84 28.95
CA SER A 86 -13.33 5.78 27.85
C SER A 86 -13.16 5.12 26.49
N LEU A 87 -12.07 4.38 26.28
CA LEU A 87 -11.79 3.70 25.01
C LEU A 87 -12.82 2.61 24.71
N MET A 88 -13.21 1.83 25.72
CA MET A 88 -14.29 0.85 25.59
C MET A 88 -15.63 1.53 25.24
N GLY A 89 -15.91 2.70 25.81
CA GLY A 89 -17.04 3.55 25.46
C GLY A 89 -17.00 4.01 24.01
N LEU A 90 -15.83 4.46 23.53
CA LEU A 90 -15.63 4.86 22.13
C LEU A 90 -15.88 3.69 21.17
N PHE A 91 -15.31 2.51 21.41
CA PHE A 91 -15.57 1.33 20.57
C PHE A 91 -17.02 0.83 20.64
N LYS A 92 -17.71 1.01 21.77
CA LYS A 92 -19.16 0.74 21.86
C LYS A 92 -19.97 1.71 21.01
N ASN A 93 -19.61 2.99 21.03
CA ASN A 93 -20.28 4.03 20.23
C ASN A 93 -19.97 3.87 18.75
N LEU A 94 -18.72 3.54 18.41
CA LEU A 94 -18.26 3.30 17.05
C LEU A 94 -19.05 2.19 16.35
N ARG A 95 -19.34 1.10 17.06
CA ARG A 95 -20.21 0.00 16.56
C ARG A 95 -21.65 0.43 16.23
N ARG A 96 -22.09 1.57 16.76
CA ARG A 96 -23.43 2.13 16.53
C ARG A 96 -23.39 3.39 15.65
N ALA A 97 -22.19 3.88 15.34
CA ALA A 97 -22.00 5.09 14.57
C ALA A 97 -22.46 4.88 13.14
N ARG A 98 -22.99 5.95 12.53
CA ARG A 98 -23.33 6.01 11.12
C ARG A 98 -22.79 7.31 10.55
N ASP A 99 -22.42 7.24 9.28
CA ASP A 99 -22.07 8.36 8.41
C ASP A 99 -21.14 9.39 9.07
N THR A 100 -21.69 10.51 9.53
CA THR A 100 -20.95 11.71 9.96
C THR A 100 -20.26 11.60 11.31
N THR A 101 -20.68 10.65 12.15
CA THR A 101 -20.17 10.52 13.54
C THR A 101 -19.01 9.52 13.68
N GLU A 102 -18.88 8.61 12.71
CA GLU A 102 -17.80 7.62 12.70
C GLU A 102 -16.40 8.28 12.68
N PRO A 103 -16.10 9.25 11.80
CA PRO A 103 -14.77 9.86 11.73
C PRO A 103 -14.36 10.52 13.05
N GLU A 104 -15.30 11.16 13.76
CA GLU A 104 -15.02 11.84 15.03
C GLU A 104 -14.67 10.84 16.13
N ILE A 105 -15.36 9.71 16.18
CA ILE A 105 -15.08 8.65 17.17
C ILE A 105 -13.73 7.99 16.86
N LEU A 106 -13.44 7.75 15.57
CA LEU A 106 -12.16 7.21 15.12
C LEU A 106 -10.99 8.16 15.45
N ALA A 107 -11.15 9.48 15.21
CA ALA A 107 -10.16 10.49 15.56
C ALA A 107 -9.86 10.49 17.07
N LYS A 108 -10.89 10.40 17.91
CA LYS A 108 -10.71 10.26 19.37
C LYS A 108 -9.95 8.99 19.74
N ILE A 109 -10.24 7.86 19.11
CA ILE A 109 -9.47 6.62 19.33
C ILE A 109 -7.99 6.83 18.97
N ASN A 110 -7.70 7.54 17.88
CA ASN A 110 -6.33 7.91 17.52
C ASN A 110 -5.67 8.83 18.55
N GLU A 111 -6.39 9.78 19.16
CA GLU A 111 -5.86 10.60 20.26
C GLU A 111 -5.39 9.75 21.44
N PHE A 112 -6.18 8.74 21.84
CA PHE A 112 -5.78 7.78 22.87
C PHE A 112 -4.51 7.03 22.48
N ARG A 113 -4.35 6.63 21.21
CA ARG A 113 -3.14 5.95 20.71
C ARG A 113 -1.93 6.87 20.61
N ARG A 114 -2.13 8.16 20.32
CA ARG A 114 -1.06 9.17 20.27
C ARG A 114 -0.38 9.33 21.61
N THR A 115 -1.08 9.15 22.73
CA THR A 115 -0.45 9.18 24.08
C THR A 115 0.63 8.11 24.29
N GLY A 116 0.81 7.16 23.36
CA GLY A 116 1.81 6.10 23.47
C GLY A 116 1.46 4.99 24.45
N LEU A 117 0.32 5.09 25.14
CA LEU A 117 -0.18 4.05 26.02
C LEU A 117 -0.62 2.83 25.20
N MET A 118 -0.21 1.63 25.65
CA MET A 118 -0.61 0.36 25.03
C MET A 118 -1.75 -0.29 25.81
N TYR A 119 -2.96 -0.21 25.27
CA TYR A 119 -4.14 -0.84 25.87
C TYR A 119 -4.23 -2.30 25.45
N GLY A 120 -4.76 -3.18 26.31
CA GLY A 120 -4.95 -4.59 25.96
C GLY A 120 -5.98 -4.81 24.83
N PRO A 121 -6.03 -6.01 24.23
CA PRO A 121 -6.88 -6.34 23.07
C PRO A 121 -8.39 -6.17 23.34
N LYS A 122 -8.80 -6.25 24.61
CA LYS A 122 -10.18 -6.00 25.03
C LYS A 122 -10.62 -4.54 24.80
N PHE A 123 -9.67 -3.61 24.90
CA PHE A 123 -9.92 -2.17 24.86
C PHE A 123 -9.53 -1.56 23.52
N ASP A 124 -8.46 -2.07 22.89
CA ASP A 124 -8.02 -1.65 21.55
C ASP A 124 -7.81 -2.87 20.62
N PRO A 125 -8.89 -3.46 20.08
CA PRO A 125 -8.80 -4.68 19.30
C PRO A 125 -7.97 -4.54 18.01
N GLY A 126 -7.96 -3.37 17.38
CA GLY A 126 -7.24 -3.14 16.12
C GLY A 126 -5.73 -3.32 16.26
N MET A 127 -5.15 -2.95 17.40
CA MET A 127 -3.71 -3.08 17.64
C MET A 127 -3.25 -4.54 17.74
N TYR A 128 -4.16 -5.49 17.98
CA TYR A 128 -3.88 -6.91 18.17
C TYR A 128 -4.45 -7.81 17.07
N ALA A 129 -5.13 -7.25 16.06
CA ALA A 129 -5.64 -8.03 14.94
C ALA A 129 -4.49 -8.77 14.22
N PRO A 130 -4.62 -10.05 13.85
CA PRO A 130 -3.60 -10.76 13.07
C PRO A 130 -3.37 -10.10 11.71
N LEU A 131 -2.15 -10.16 11.17
CA LEU A 131 -1.86 -9.70 9.79
C LEU A 131 -2.71 -10.47 8.76
N GLY A 132 -3.16 -9.78 7.72
CA GLY A 132 -4.04 -10.34 6.69
C GLY A 132 -5.53 -10.34 7.08
N THR A 133 -5.88 -9.74 8.24
CA THR A 133 -7.28 -9.56 8.62
C THR A 133 -7.91 -8.44 7.79
N ARG A 134 -9.05 -8.69 7.14
CA ARG A 134 -9.81 -7.62 6.46
C ARG A 134 -10.26 -6.56 7.46
N TRP A 135 -10.00 -5.30 7.14
CA TRP A 135 -10.21 -4.22 8.10
C TRP A 135 -11.67 -3.79 8.16
N ASN A 136 -12.20 -3.75 9.38
CA ASN A 136 -13.52 -3.17 9.65
C ASN A 136 -13.34 -2.03 10.66
N PHE A 137 -13.49 -0.79 10.20
CA PHE A 137 -13.30 0.41 11.02
C PHE A 137 -14.26 0.45 12.21
N GLN A 138 -15.45 -0.12 12.11
CA GLN A 138 -16.42 -0.13 13.22
C GLN A 138 -16.04 -1.09 14.34
N LEU A 139 -15.25 -2.13 14.02
CA LEU A 139 -14.84 -3.16 14.97
C LEU A 139 -13.40 -2.98 15.46
N LEU A 140 -12.50 -2.62 14.55
CA LEU A 140 -11.05 -2.55 14.79
C LEU A 140 -10.56 -1.11 14.97
N GLY A 141 -11.40 -0.12 14.68
CA GLY A 141 -11.03 1.29 14.79
C GLY A 141 -10.12 1.75 13.65
N PRO A 142 -9.34 2.82 13.87
CA PRO A 142 -8.43 3.37 12.86
C PRO A 142 -7.38 2.35 12.43
N TYR A 143 -7.04 2.32 11.14
CA TYR A 143 -6.01 1.43 10.60
C TYR A 143 -4.60 1.87 11.03
N PRO A 144 -3.81 1.03 11.73
CA PRO A 144 -2.45 1.38 12.11
C PRO A 144 -1.49 1.31 10.91
N SER A 145 -0.89 2.43 10.50
CA SER A 145 -0.01 2.52 9.34
C SER A 145 1.21 1.60 9.41
N SER A 146 1.70 1.35 10.63
CA SER A 146 2.80 0.41 10.87
C SER A 146 2.48 -1.06 10.51
N ARG A 147 1.20 -1.43 10.33
CA ARG A 147 0.83 -2.79 9.92
C ARG A 147 1.29 -3.13 8.52
N LEU A 148 1.09 -2.24 7.55
CA LEU A 148 1.50 -2.49 6.17
C LEU A 148 3.02 -2.63 6.06
N VAL A 149 3.77 -1.80 6.80
CA VAL A 149 5.24 -1.92 6.93
C VAL A 149 5.63 -3.31 7.46
N ARG A 150 4.94 -3.79 8.50
CA ARG A 150 5.19 -5.13 9.07
C ARG A 150 4.83 -6.26 8.12
N ALA A 151 3.74 -6.12 7.37
CA ALA A 151 3.32 -7.08 6.35
C ALA A 151 4.40 -7.24 5.27
N GLY A 152 5.15 -6.18 4.97
CA GLY A 152 6.29 -6.23 4.06
C GLY A 152 7.38 -7.23 4.42
N PHE A 153 7.54 -7.59 5.69
CA PHE A 153 8.53 -8.59 6.11
C PHE A 153 7.99 -10.03 6.02
N GLN A 154 6.72 -10.22 5.68
CA GLN A 154 6.13 -11.53 5.47
C GLN A 154 6.41 -12.03 4.05
N GLU A 155 6.61 -13.35 3.93
CA GLU A 155 6.78 -14.02 2.64
C GLU A 155 5.44 -14.30 1.95
N ASP A 156 4.33 -14.29 2.71
CA ASP A 156 3.00 -14.56 2.20
C ASP A 156 2.44 -13.35 1.42
N LYS A 157 2.33 -13.54 0.11
CA LYS A 157 1.78 -12.56 -0.82
C LYS A 157 0.32 -12.19 -0.49
N GLY A 158 -0.51 -13.15 -0.07
CA GLY A 158 -1.92 -12.89 0.22
C GLY A 158 -2.12 -12.00 1.45
N ILE A 159 -1.23 -12.11 2.44
CA ILE A 159 -1.20 -11.20 3.60
C ILE A 159 -0.88 -9.78 3.15
N VAL A 160 0.16 -9.61 2.32
CA VAL A 160 0.58 -8.29 1.81
C VAL A 160 -0.53 -7.64 1.00
N GLU A 161 -1.16 -8.38 0.09
CA GLU A 161 -2.27 -7.88 -0.73
C GLU A 161 -3.46 -7.45 0.14
N THR A 162 -3.81 -8.24 1.16
CA THR A 162 -4.91 -7.89 2.06
C THR A 162 -4.61 -6.64 2.89
N GLU A 163 -3.38 -6.50 3.41
CA GLU A 163 -2.99 -5.31 4.16
C GLU A 163 -2.88 -4.07 3.26
N LEU A 164 -2.47 -4.25 2.00
CA LEU A 164 -2.46 -3.17 1.01
C LEU A 164 -3.88 -2.68 0.70
N ASP A 165 -4.82 -3.59 0.47
CA ASP A 165 -6.24 -3.25 0.28
C ASP A 165 -6.80 -2.46 1.48
N ASN A 166 -6.49 -2.90 2.70
CA ASN A 166 -6.92 -2.24 3.93
C ASN A 166 -6.32 -0.81 4.02
N ALA A 167 -5.04 -0.65 3.71
CA ALA A 167 -4.35 0.62 3.71
C ALA A 167 -4.92 1.58 2.67
N LEU A 168 -5.23 1.09 1.47
CA LEU A 168 -5.87 1.87 0.40
C LEU A 168 -7.27 2.35 0.81
N ASP A 169 -8.08 1.51 1.46
CA ASP A 169 -9.39 1.93 1.97
C ASP A 169 -9.26 2.99 3.08
N ALA A 170 -8.32 2.82 4.01
CA ALA A 170 -8.04 3.81 5.04
C ALA A 170 -7.62 5.17 4.45
N LEU A 171 -6.71 5.16 3.47
CA LEU A 171 -6.26 6.37 2.78
C LEU A 171 -7.39 7.04 2.00
N LYS A 172 -8.21 6.27 1.28
CA LYS A 172 -9.36 6.79 0.52
C LYS A 172 -10.35 7.50 1.44
N ARG A 173 -10.68 6.90 2.59
CA ARG A 173 -11.60 7.47 3.57
C ARG A 173 -11.03 8.72 4.22
N GLN A 174 -9.73 8.73 4.54
CA GLN A 174 -9.04 9.90 5.07
C GLN A 174 -9.08 11.08 4.08
N ASN A 175 -8.73 10.84 2.80
CA ASN A 175 -8.79 11.87 1.76
C ASN A 175 -10.22 12.40 1.56
N TRP A 176 -11.24 11.52 1.58
CA TRP A 176 -12.64 11.94 1.51
C TRP A 176 -13.01 12.85 2.67
N MET A 177 -12.61 12.50 3.90
CA MET A 177 -12.88 13.33 5.07
C MET A 177 -12.21 14.70 4.96
N GLU A 178 -10.94 14.76 4.57
CA GLU A 178 -10.21 16.04 4.41
C GLU A 178 -10.85 16.93 3.33
N THR A 179 -11.29 16.33 2.22
CA THR A 179 -11.84 17.08 1.07
C THR A 179 -13.29 17.52 1.29
N PHE A 180 -14.14 16.66 1.87
CA PHE A 180 -15.58 16.90 1.93
C PHE A 180 -16.07 17.40 3.29
N SER A 181 -15.40 17.04 4.39
CA SER A 181 -15.77 17.52 5.72
C SER A 181 -14.94 18.71 6.19
N ASN A 182 -13.91 19.11 5.42
CA ASN A 182 -12.94 20.17 5.77
C ASN A 182 -12.30 19.97 7.15
N LYS A 183 -12.21 18.72 7.63
CA LYS A 183 -11.53 18.35 8.87
C LYS A 183 -10.16 17.78 8.55
N PHE A 184 -9.11 18.39 9.10
CA PHE A 184 -7.72 17.96 8.95
C PHE A 184 -7.26 16.98 10.04
N GLU A 185 -8.20 16.30 10.70
CA GLU A 185 -7.90 15.36 11.78
C GLU A 185 -7.54 13.97 11.23
N LEU A 186 -6.65 13.24 11.90
CA LEU A 186 -6.37 11.85 11.51
C LEU A 186 -7.44 10.93 12.09
N ALA A 187 -8.40 10.51 11.27
CA ALA A 187 -9.50 9.66 11.68
C ALA A 187 -9.24 8.19 11.31
N TYR A 188 -9.03 7.92 10.02
CA TYR A 188 -9.03 6.55 9.50
C TYR A 188 -7.68 5.84 9.63
N THR A 189 -6.62 6.59 9.91
CA THR A 189 -5.28 6.07 10.11
C THR A 189 -4.50 6.91 11.11
N ASP A 190 -3.45 6.38 11.73
CA ASP A 190 -2.66 7.09 12.74
C ASP A 190 -1.52 7.93 12.14
N ASN A 191 -1.07 7.64 10.92
CA ASN A 191 -0.07 8.44 10.19
C ASN A 191 -0.21 8.27 8.66
N ILE A 192 -0.55 9.35 7.95
CA ILE A 192 -0.78 9.34 6.50
C ILE A 192 0.51 9.16 5.71
N ASP A 193 1.58 9.86 6.10
CA ASP A 193 2.84 9.86 5.36
C ASP A 193 3.47 8.45 5.35
N LEU A 194 3.50 7.79 6.51
CA LEU A 194 3.94 6.40 6.64
C LEU A 194 3.08 5.45 5.78
N LEU A 195 1.76 5.66 5.78
CA LEU A 195 0.85 4.82 5.02
C LEU A 195 1.10 4.97 3.51
N ARG A 196 1.28 6.20 3.02
CA ARG A 196 1.56 6.50 1.61
C ARG A 196 2.89 5.91 1.15
N SER A 197 3.97 6.12 1.91
CA SER A 197 5.28 5.52 1.60
C SER A 197 5.20 3.99 1.59
N ALA A 198 4.43 3.39 2.51
CA ALA A 198 4.26 1.95 2.56
C ALA A 198 3.48 1.42 1.35
N ILE A 199 2.36 2.06 0.98
CA ILE A 199 1.56 1.71 -0.20
C ILE A 199 2.44 1.76 -1.45
N GLU A 200 3.15 2.86 -1.68
CA GLU A 200 3.99 3.03 -2.87
C GLU A 200 5.05 1.94 -2.97
N TYR A 201 5.76 1.65 -1.87
CA TYR A 201 6.75 0.58 -1.84
C TYR A 201 6.12 -0.78 -2.17
N HIS A 202 4.98 -1.10 -1.57
CA HIS A 202 4.35 -2.41 -1.74
C HIS A 202 3.69 -2.61 -3.11
N GLU A 203 3.09 -1.58 -3.69
CA GLU A 203 2.56 -1.62 -5.06
C GLU A 203 3.69 -1.87 -6.08
N ARG A 204 4.79 -1.12 -5.99
CA ARG A 204 5.94 -1.31 -6.90
C ARG A 204 6.61 -2.68 -6.70
N ARG A 205 6.63 -3.16 -5.47
CA ARG A 205 7.14 -4.50 -5.13
C ARG A 205 6.28 -5.62 -5.73
N LEU A 206 4.96 -5.52 -5.65
CA LEU A 206 4.03 -6.51 -6.19
C LEU A 206 4.02 -6.50 -7.73
N ALA A 207 4.21 -5.34 -8.35
CA ALA A 207 4.35 -5.20 -9.80
C ALA A 207 5.65 -5.83 -10.35
N ASN A 208 6.73 -5.90 -9.54
CA ASN A 208 8.04 -6.42 -9.95
C ASN A 208 8.51 -7.60 -9.09
N PRO A 209 7.89 -8.80 -9.22
CA PRO A 209 8.17 -9.94 -8.35
C PRO A 209 9.60 -10.51 -8.48
N LEU A 210 10.28 -10.29 -9.62
CA LEU A 210 11.61 -10.85 -9.90
C LEU A 210 12.75 -10.21 -9.10
N ARG A 211 12.57 -9.00 -8.54
CA ARG A 211 13.58 -8.31 -7.72
C ARG A 211 13.56 -8.68 -6.23
N LEU A 212 12.56 -9.45 -5.80
CA LEU A 212 12.37 -9.81 -4.40
C LEU A 212 13.44 -10.75 -3.86
N ARG A 213 13.90 -11.69 -4.68
CA ARG A 213 14.90 -12.69 -4.28
C ARG A 213 16.31 -12.10 -4.11
N THR A 214 16.67 -11.07 -4.89
CA THR A 214 18.01 -10.47 -4.89
C THR A 214 18.22 -9.49 -3.73
N MET A 215 17.19 -8.76 -3.29
CA MET A 215 17.28 -7.82 -2.16
C MET A 215 17.24 -8.53 -0.79
N GLN A 216 16.47 -9.62 -0.66
CA GLN A 216 16.43 -10.43 0.58
C GLN A 216 17.79 -11.03 0.96
N GLY A 217 18.62 -11.42 -0.02
CA GLY A 217 19.98 -11.92 0.22
C GLY A 217 20.94 -10.84 0.75
N ARG A 218 20.68 -9.56 0.46
CA ARG A 218 21.44 -8.41 1.01
C ARG A 218 20.96 -8.05 2.41
N LEU A 219 19.65 -8.09 2.68
CA LEU A 219 19.05 -7.73 3.97
C LEU A 219 19.28 -8.74 5.08
N LYS A 220 19.31 -10.05 4.78
CA LYS A 220 19.73 -11.06 5.76
C LYS A 220 21.11 -10.76 6.35
N ARG A 221 22.04 -10.19 5.56
CA ARG A 221 23.37 -9.78 6.05
C ARG A 221 23.35 -8.50 6.88
N ILE A 222 22.39 -7.60 6.68
CA ILE A 222 22.28 -6.34 7.43
C ILE A 222 21.62 -6.60 8.80
N TYR A 223 20.66 -7.54 8.87
CA TYR A 223 20.03 -7.93 10.13
C TYR A 223 20.85 -8.93 10.96
N THR A 224 21.83 -9.61 10.37
CA THR A 224 22.89 -10.32 11.10
C THR A 224 24.14 -9.44 11.25
N GLY A 225 23.98 -8.26 11.87
CA GLY A 225 25.11 -7.56 12.51
C GLY A 225 25.62 -8.39 13.71
N PRO A 226 26.88 -8.19 14.16
CA PRO A 226 27.53 -9.10 15.09
C PRO A 226 26.72 -9.21 16.37
N GLY A 227 26.30 -10.43 16.71
CA GLY A 227 25.59 -10.72 17.94
C GLY A 227 26.35 -10.14 19.12
N ILE A 228 25.62 -9.43 19.98
CA ILE A 228 26.07 -8.99 21.30
C ILE A 228 26.57 -10.26 22.00
N ARG A 229 27.89 -10.47 22.00
CA ARG A 229 28.52 -11.48 22.83
C ARG A 229 28.42 -10.98 24.26
N GLU A 230 27.74 -11.76 25.09
CA GLU A 230 27.67 -11.64 26.53
C GLU A 230 29.03 -11.22 27.12
N ILE A 231 29.04 -10.14 27.89
CA ILE A 231 30.05 -9.92 28.91
C ILE A 231 29.40 -10.26 30.23
N VAL A 232 29.41 -11.55 30.58
CA VAL A 232 29.27 -11.99 31.96
C VAL A 232 30.67 -12.34 32.43
N ARG A 233 31.28 -11.47 33.24
CA ARG A 233 32.50 -11.82 34.00
C ARG A 233 32.08 -12.61 35.24
N PRO A 234 32.68 -13.77 35.53
CA PRO A 234 32.53 -14.36 36.85
C PRO A 234 33.34 -13.55 37.88
N ALA A 235 32.75 -13.38 39.05
CA ALA A 235 33.44 -13.01 40.28
C ALA A 235 34.05 -14.27 40.91
#